data_AF-A0A1H6BL20-F1
#
_entry.id   AF-A0A1H6BL20-F1
#
_cell.length_a   1.000
_cell.length_b   1.000
_cell.length_c   1.000
_cell.angle_alpha   90.00
_cell.angle_beta   90.00
_cell.angle_gamma   90.00
#
_symmetry.space_group_name_H-M   'P 1'
#
loop_
_entity.id
_entity.type
_entity.pdbx_description
1 polymer ?
#
loop_
_entity_poly.entity_id
_entity_poly.type
_entity_poly.pdbx_seq_one_letter_code
_entity_poly.pdbx_strand_id
1 'polypeptide(L)'
;MVPGTRPRPTSSVPHRPPIRSAPAVAVFACLGVFASPPSGLNTFGAIANAAEPTEAGSGDKKKGRAAKTGSGVPPRMEQPEPRDASTLSPSYSVGQLGDHLWSVRWELAAVGGALAVIGLADWGWGDSNFRFIEEGWFAKNTRHGGMDKIGHAFSTFVIADLLTDRIRASAANSTGAQITGSLLAFGIMGLAETLDGFAGKHRFSREDIAANAVGAAFSMIRNTVPGMREKLDWRLLYTPASYEKYGITTSDGGFLPPYERQRYVMALKGSGFAPLKSTPLRYAELHVGFDARGFENKERALRYPIERTFYVGVGLNLNEVLFGAGNLPNFSKQKDTLPARVAQKAFEYIQVPYTATYGGKRFSTIRR
;
A
#
# COMPACT_ATOMS: atom_id res chain seq x y z
N MET A 1 -9.22 -18.96 -77.60
CA MET A 1 -7.82 -18.48 -77.61
C MET A 1 -7.85 -16.97 -77.36
N VAL A 2 -6.97 -16.51 -76.47
CA VAL A 2 -6.67 -15.14 -75.98
C VAL A 2 -7.65 -14.52 -74.95
N PRO A 3 -7.14 -13.99 -73.80
CA PRO A 3 -7.91 -13.78 -72.56
C PRO A 3 -8.07 -12.31 -72.12
N GLY A 4 -9.17 -12.00 -71.43
CA GLY A 4 -9.45 -10.68 -70.84
C GLY A 4 -9.18 -10.62 -69.34
N THR A 5 -8.06 -9.97 -69.01
CA THR A 5 -7.67 -9.26 -67.77
C THR A 5 -8.59 -9.25 -66.53
N ARG A 6 -8.01 -9.65 -65.38
CA ARG A 6 -8.51 -9.42 -64.00
C ARG A 6 -8.38 -7.94 -63.57
N PRO A 7 -9.31 -7.38 -62.78
CA PRO A 7 -9.09 -6.10 -62.08
C PRO A 7 -8.37 -6.28 -60.73
N ARG A 8 -7.49 -5.32 -60.40
CA ARG A 8 -6.78 -5.17 -59.12
C ARG A 8 -7.73 -4.74 -57.98
N PRO A 9 -7.45 -5.10 -56.72
CA PRO A 9 -8.22 -4.62 -55.57
C PRO A 9 -7.84 -3.18 -55.21
N THR A 10 -8.85 -2.36 -54.95
CA THR A 10 -8.74 -0.99 -54.43
C THR A 10 -8.43 -1.03 -52.93
N SER A 11 -7.38 -0.33 -52.52
CA SER A 11 -7.03 -0.11 -51.12
C SER A 11 -7.93 0.96 -50.52
N SER A 12 -8.92 0.56 -49.73
CA SER A 12 -9.71 1.48 -48.90
C SER A 12 -8.97 1.77 -47.59
N VAL A 13 -8.35 2.94 -47.50
CA VAL A 13 -7.87 3.51 -46.23
C VAL A 13 -9.11 3.96 -45.42
N PRO A 14 -9.31 3.51 -44.18
CA PRO A 14 -10.43 3.99 -43.38
C PRO A 14 -10.17 5.42 -42.89
N HIS A 15 -11.04 6.34 -43.29
CA HIS A 15 -11.15 7.70 -42.74
C HIS A 15 -11.38 7.64 -41.22
N ARG A 16 -10.46 8.20 -40.43
CA ARG A 16 -10.72 8.55 -39.03
C ARG A 16 -11.74 9.71 -38.98
N PRO A 17 -12.81 9.64 -38.19
CA PRO A 17 -13.69 10.79 -37.98
C PRO A 17 -12.98 11.85 -37.13
N PRO A 18 -13.35 13.14 -37.27
CA PRO A 18 -12.71 14.22 -36.52
C PRO A 18 -13.00 14.11 -35.03
N ILE A 19 -11.97 14.38 -34.23
CA ILE A 19 -12.04 14.50 -32.76
C ILE A 19 -13.04 15.62 -32.46
N ARG A 20 -14.22 15.25 -31.92
CA ARG A 20 -15.15 16.22 -31.35
C ARG A 20 -14.53 16.76 -30.07
N SER A 21 -14.31 18.06 -30.03
CA SER A 21 -14.06 18.81 -28.80
C SER A 21 -15.26 18.64 -27.86
N ALA A 22 -15.08 17.92 -26.76
CA ALA A 22 -16.04 17.91 -25.66
C ALA A 22 -15.84 19.19 -24.83
N PRO A 23 -16.93 19.83 -24.36
CA PRO A 23 -16.82 21.03 -23.54
C PRO A 23 -16.27 20.67 -22.16
N ALA A 24 -15.27 21.42 -21.71
CA ALA A 24 -14.77 21.39 -20.35
C ALA A 24 -15.91 21.74 -19.38
N VAL A 25 -16.44 20.74 -18.67
CA VAL A 25 -17.37 20.94 -17.55
C VAL A 25 -16.57 20.78 -16.26
N ALA A 26 -16.62 21.84 -15.46
CA ALA A 26 -15.89 22.02 -14.22
C ALA A 26 -16.14 20.91 -13.20
N VAL A 27 -15.08 20.16 -12.87
CA VAL A 27 -14.96 19.41 -11.61
C VAL A 27 -13.66 19.84 -10.93
N PHE A 28 -13.57 21.13 -10.59
CA PHE A 28 -12.54 21.66 -9.71
C PHE A 28 -13.22 22.51 -8.64
N ALA A 29 -13.77 21.84 -7.61
CA ALA A 29 -14.32 22.54 -6.44
C ALA A 29 -14.13 21.79 -5.10
N CYS A 30 -13.37 20.70 -5.03
CA CYS A 30 -13.13 20.00 -3.76
C CYS A 30 -11.65 19.87 -3.35
N LEU A 31 -10.70 20.47 -4.08
CA LEU A 31 -9.27 20.51 -3.71
C LEU A 31 -8.74 21.93 -3.46
N GLY A 32 -9.63 22.93 -3.42
CA GLY A 32 -9.26 24.34 -3.37
C GLY A 32 -9.72 25.08 -2.12
N VAL A 33 -9.47 24.54 -0.92
CA VAL A 33 -9.59 25.33 0.31
C VAL A 33 -8.41 25.00 1.23
N PHE A 34 -7.19 25.32 0.82
CA PHE A 34 -6.05 25.67 1.70
C PHE A 34 -4.89 26.18 0.84
N ALA A 35 -5.06 27.33 0.18
CA ALA A 35 -3.95 28.02 -0.47
C ALA A 35 -4.14 29.54 -0.41
N SER A 36 -3.38 30.20 0.47
CA SER A 36 -2.71 31.49 0.18
C SER A 36 -1.53 31.71 1.16
N PRO A 37 -0.42 32.34 0.71
CA PRO A 37 0.91 32.18 1.31
C PRO A 37 1.31 33.32 2.29
N PRO A 38 2.52 33.28 2.87
CA PRO A 38 3.57 34.10 2.27
C PRO A 38 4.94 33.42 2.12
N SER A 39 5.54 33.70 0.96
CA SER A 39 6.95 34.09 0.74
C SER A 39 8.04 33.30 1.46
N GLY A 40 8.75 32.45 0.71
CA GLY A 40 10.03 31.88 1.12
C GLY A 40 10.47 30.76 0.17
N LEU A 41 10.93 31.13 -1.01
CA LEU A 41 11.55 30.21 -1.98
C LEU A 41 12.94 29.76 -1.50
N ASN A 42 13.34 28.57 -1.99
CA ASN A 42 14.60 27.83 -1.83
C ASN A 42 14.53 26.80 -0.68
N THR A 43 14.74 25.50 -0.86
CA THR A 43 15.77 24.84 -1.69
C THR A 43 15.45 23.34 -1.79
N PHE A 44 15.41 22.78 -3.01
CA PHE A 44 15.65 21.35 -3.24
C PHE A 44 16.62 21.23 -4.42
N GLY A 45 17.85 20.80 -4.14
CA GLY A 45 18.85 20.60 -5.16
C GLY A 45 20.24 20.34 -4.59
N ALA A 46 20.64 19.07 -4.58
CA ALA A 46 22.00 18.53 -4.49
C ALA A 46 22.80 18.77 -3.19
N ILE A 47 23.38 17.69 -2.66
CA ILE A 47 24.84 17.51 -2.57
C ILE A 47 25.08 16.01 -2.31
N ALA A 48 25.61 15.35 -3.33
CA ALA A 48 26.50 14.21 -3.18
C ALA A 48 27.94 14.75 -3.08
N ASN A 49 28.81 13.95 -2.45
CA ASN A 49 30.26 14.11 -2.24
C ASN A 49 30.71 14.98 -1.07
N ALA A 50 31.16 14.30 -0.01
CA ALA A 50 32.51 14.47 0.52
C ALA A 50 32.84 13.24 1.39
N ALA A 51 33.67 12.35 0.84
CA ALA A 51 34.50 11.43 1.61
C ALA A 51 35.90 12.01 1.58
N GLU A 52 36.57 12.10 2.74
CA GLU A 52 38.04 12.00 2.90
C GLU A 52 38.44 12.07 4.39
N PRO A 53 39.69 11.73 4.80
CA PRO A 53 39.93 10.51 5.57
C PRO A 53 40.52 10.73 6.98
N THR A 54 40.58 9.63 7.72
CA THR A 54 41.34 9.40 8.97
C THR A 54 42.83 9.66 8.81
N GLU A 55 43.45 10.31 9.81
CA GLU A 55 44.82 9.99 10.26
C GLU A 55 45.13 10.44 11.71
N ALA A 56 46.01 9.64 12.33
CA ALA A 56 46.77 9.70 13.60
C ALA A 56 46.82 11.02 14.41
N GLY A 57 46.89 11.05 15.75
CA GLY A 57 47.50 10.09 16.69
C GLY A 57 48.90 10.55 17.13
N SER A 58 49.00 11.43 18.13
CA SER A 58 50.25 11.82 18.80
C SER A 58 49.99 12.57 20.12
N GLY A 59 50.70 12.22 21.20
CA GLY A 59 51.10 13.22 22.22
C GLY A 59 50.63 13.10 23.68
N ASP A 60 50.97 12.00 24.36
CA ASP A 60 51.66 11.91 25.68
C ASP A 60 51.29 12.75 26.95
N LYS A 61 51.30 12.01 28.09
CA LYS A 61 51.66 12.36 29.50
C LYS A 61 50.69 12.97 30.55
N LYS A 62 50.30 12.06 31.48
CA LYS A 62 50.45 12.04 32.97
C LYS A 62 50.10 13.29 33.82
N LYS A 63 49.18 13.10 34.78
CA LYS A 63 49.44 13.05 36.25
C LYS A 63 48.14 12.80 37.03
N GLY A 64 48.20 11.91 38.02
CA GLY A 64 47.04 11.50 38.82
C GLY A 64 46.79 12.36 40.06
N ARG A 65 45.63 12.12 40.72
CA ARG A 65 45.49 12.23 42.18
C ARG A 65 44.19 11.58 42.68
N ALA A 66 44.39 10.68 43.64
CA ALA A 66 43.62 10.36 44.86
C ALA A 66 42.08 10.37 44.88
N ALA A 67 41.58 9.28 45.46
CA ALA A 67 40.24 8.99 45.90
C ALA A 67 39.63 10.06 46.85
N LYS A 68 38.34 10.30 46.68
CA LYS A 68 37.42 10.75 47.74
C LYS A 68 36.17 9.89 47.69
N THR A 69 35.96 9.15 48.77
CA THR A 69 34.73 8.46 49.13
C THR A 69 33.65 9.50 49.46
N GLY A 70 32.58 9.51 48.68
CA GLY A 70 31.37 10.29 48.94
C GLY A 70 30.16 9.38 48.80
N SER A 71 29.49 9.12 49.92
CA SER A 71 28.20 8.45 49.99
C SER A 71 27.15 9.30 49.27
N GLY A 72 26.73 8.87 48.07
CA GLY A 72 25.62 9.44 47.32
C GLY A 72 24.61 8.35 47.02
N VAL A 73 23.37 8.54 47.48
CA VAL A 73 22.20 7.70 47.20
C VAL A 73 22.09 7.49 45.68
N PRO A 74 21.95 6.24 45.17
CA PRO A 74 21.82 6.03 43.74
C PRO A 74 20.48 6.61 43.24
N PRO A 75 20.44 7.27 42.07
CA PRO A 75 19.19 7.76 41.50
C PRO A 75 18.27 6.58 41.20
N ARG A 76 17.03 6.67 41.68
CA ARG A 76 15.93 5.75 41.39
C ARG A 76 15.78 5.66 39.87
N MET A 77 16.01 4.48 39.29
CA MET A 77 15.66 4.22 37.89
C MET A 77 14.14 4.39 37.75
N GLU A 78 13.71 5.44 37.07
CA GLU A 78 12.35 5.52 36.56
C GLU A 78 12.13 4.35 35.60
N GLN A 79 11.28 3.41 36.01
CA GLN A 79 10.76 2.42 35.09
C GLN A 79 9.94 3.18 34.02
N PRO A 80 10.06 2.83 32.73
CA PRO A 80 9.16 3.40 31.75
C PRO A 80 7.74 2.93 32.09
N GLU A 81 6.87 3.88 32.40
CA GLU A 81 5.43 3.68 32.57
C GLU A 81 4.90 2.79 31.41
N PRO A 82 4.00 1.82 31.71
CA PRO A 82 3.34 1.05 30.67
C PRO A 82 2.64 2.04 29.73
N ARG A 83 2.87 1.94 28.42
CA ARG A 83 2.10 2.70 27.44
C ARG A 83 0.64 2.34 27.64
N ASP A 84 -0.10 3.27 28.24
CA ASP A 84 -1.50 3.09 28.58
C ASP A 84 -2.27 2.54 27.39
N ALA A 85 -2.98 1.43 27.64
CA ALA A 85 -4.03 0.97 26.78
C ALA A 85 -5.07 2.08 26.69
N SER A 86 -5.10 2.79 25.58
CA SER A 86 -5.94 3.96 25.37
C SER A 86 -7.42 3.59 25.50
N THR A 87 -7.98 3.88 26.67
CA THR A 87 -9.40 4.11 26.85
C THR A 87 -9.81 5.19 25.85
N LEU A 88 -10.78 4.89 24.98
CA LEU A 88 -11.36 5.86 24.05
C LEU A 88 -11.82 7.11 24.83
N SER A 89 -11.05 8.19 24.76
CA SER A 89 -11.41 9.48 25.37
C SER A 89 -12.70 10.02 24.73
N PRO A 90 -13.62 10.63 25.50
CA PRO A 90 -15.01 10.81 25.08
C PRO A 90 -15.28 12.06 24.23
N SER A 91 -14.29 12.75 23.68
CA SER A 91 -14.55 13.84 22.73
C SER A 91 -13.42 14.02 21.71
N TYR A 92 -13.59 13.44 20.53
CA TYR A 92 -12.83 13.81 19.35
C TYR A 92 -13.30 15.20 18.90
N SER A 93 -12.41 16.21 18.95
CA SER A 93 -12.79 17.60 18.68
C SER A 93 -12.50 18.02 17.23
N VAL A 94 -13.18 19.07 16.76
CA VAL A 94 -12.90 19.67 15.44
C VAL A 94 -11.46 20.23 15.37
N GLY A 95 -10.95 20.79 16.46
CA GLY A 95 -9.56 21.26 16.53
C GLY A 95 -8.54 20.13 16.33
N GLN A 96 -8.84 18.96 16.89
CA GLN A 96 -8.02 17.75 16.73
C GLN A 96 -8.07 17.21 15.29
N LEU A 97 -9.24 17.22 14.65
CA LEU A 97 -9.34 16.92 13.22
C LEU A 97 -8.50 17.88 12.38
N GLY A 98 -8.53 19.18 12.69
CA GLY A 98 -7.73 20.19 12.01
C GLY A 98 -6.22 19.94 12.13
N ASP A 99 -5.75 19.65 13.35
CA ASP A 99 -4.35 19.28 13.61
C ASP A 99 -3.94 18.03 12.83
N HIS A 100 -4.77 16.98 12.86
CA HIS A 100 -4.53 15.76 12.10
C HIS A 100 -4.44 16.04 10.60
N LEU A 101 -5.40 16.75 10.01
CA LEU A 101 -5.40 17.11 8.58
C LEU A 101 -4.14 17.88 8.18
N TRP A 102 -3.75 18.85 9.01
CA TRP A 102 -2.53 19.63 8.80
C TRP A 102 -1.27 18.78 8.84
N SER A 103 -1.24 17.78 9.75
CA SER A 103 -0.11 16.88 9.96
C SER A 103 0.15 15.93 8.77
N VAL A 104 -0.88 15.67 7.93
CA VAL A 104 -0.82 14.77 6.76
C VAL A 104 -1.05 15.45 5.41
N ARG A 105 -1.05 16.79 5.36
CA ARG A 105 -1.46 17.52 4.15
C ARG A 105 -0.64 17.17 2.90
N TRP A 106 0.64 16.84 3.08
CA TRP A 106 1.54 16.50 1.98
C TRP A 106 1.28 15.09 1.46
N GLU A 107 0.97 14.16 2.35
CA GLU A 107 0.54 12.81 2.02
C GLU A 107 -0.82 12.83 1.31
N LEU A 108 -1.76 13.66 1.78
CA LEU A 108 -3.04 13.88 1.13
C LEU A 108 -2.86 14.49 -0.28
N ALA A 109 -1.99 15.49 -0.42
CA ALA A 109 -1.68 16.08 -1.72
C ALA A 109 -1.02 15.06 -2.67
N ALA A 110 -0.10 14.24 -2.17
CA ALA A 110 0.58 13.22 -2.95
C ALA A 110 -0.39 12.11 -3.42
N VAL A 111 -1.22 11.58 -2.51
CA VAL A 111 -2.21 10.55 -2.84
C VAL A 111 -3.27 11.09 -3.79
N GLY A 112 -3.83 12.28 -3.49
CA GLY A 112 -4.83 12.92 -4.34
C GLY A 112 -4.29 13.27 -5.73
N GLY A 113 -3.05 13.78 -5.80
CA GLY A 113 -2.38 14.08 -7.07
C GLY A 113 -2.11 12.82 -7.89
N ALA A 114 -1.64 11.74 -7.26
CA ALA A 114 -1.44 10.46 -7.93
C ALA A 114 -2.76 9.88 -8.47
N LEU A 115 -3.84 9.89 -7.66
CA LEU A 115 -5.16 9.44 -8.10
C LEU A 115 -5.71 10.29 -9.24
N ALA A 116 -5.54 11.62 -9.19
CA ALA A 116 -5.97 12.50 -10.28
C ALA A 116 -5.21 12.20 -11.58
N VAL A 117 -3.89 12.00 -11.52
CA VAL A 117 -3.08 11.63 -12.69
C VAL A 117 -3.53 10.29 -13.25
N ILE A 118 -3.68 9.25 -12.42
CA ILE A 118 -4.08 7.92 -12.86
C ILE A 118 -5.52 7.94 -13.41
N GLY A 119 -6.45 8.58 -12.69
CA GLY A 119 -7.85 8.66 -13.05
C GLY A 119 -8.07 9.37 -14.40
N LEU A 120 -7.37 10.47 -14.64
CA LEU A 120 -7.44 11.21 -15.90
C LEU A 120 -6.68 10.53 -17.04
N ALA A 121 -5.51 9.96 -16.78
CA ALA A 121 -4.65 9.40 -17.83
C ALA A 121 -4.94 7.94 -18.20
N ASP A 122 -5.52 7.15 -17.28
CA ASP A 122 -5.70 5.70 -17.44
C ASP A 122 -7.16 5.26 -17.32
N TRP A 123 -7.90 5.77 -16.32
CA TRP A 123 -9.28 5.33 -16.05
C TRP A 123 -10.34 6.08 -16.87
N GLY A 124 -10.01 7.25 -17.40
CA GLY A 124 -10.90 8.04 -18.26
C GLY A 124 -11.96 8.83 -17.48
N TRP A 125 -11.60 9.40 -16.32
CA TRP A 125 -12.49 10.28 -15.57
C TRP A 125 -12.96 11.45 -16.42
N GLY A 126 -14.28 11.56 -16.61
CA GLY A 126 -14.93 12.61 -17.41
C GLY A 126 -15.31 12.19 -18.84
N ASP A 127 -14.98 10.96 -19.26
CA ASP A 127 -15.31 10.45 -20.59
C ASP A 127 -16.80 10.15 -20.79
N SER A 128 -17.59 10.19 -19.71
CA SER A 128 -19.02 9.86 -19.75
C SER A 128 -19.85 10.60 -18.68
N ASN A 129 -21.18 10.56 -18.86
CA ASN A 129 -22.11 10.93 -17.80
C ASN A 129 -22.04 9.94 -16.63
N PHE A 130 -22.40 10.39 -15.42
CA PHE A 130 -22.40 9.56 -14.22
C PHE A 130 -23.24 8.28 -14.41
N ARG A 131 -22.63 7.12 -14.13
CA ARG A 131 -23.25 5.80 -14.28
C ARG A 131 -22.92 4.90 -13.09
N PHE A 132 -23.82 3.99 -12.80
CA PHE A 132 -23.65 2.93 -11.81
C PHE A 132 -23.33 1.60 -12.48
N ILE A 133 -22.67 0.71 -11.75
CA ILE A 133 -22.50 -0.70 -12.11
C ILE A 133 -22.67 -1.61 -10.89
N GLU A 134 -23.22 -2.80 -11.14
CA GLU A 134 -23.11 -3.95 -10.25
C GLU A 134 -22.05 -4.89 -10.81
N GLU A 135 -20.95 -5.06 -10.08
CA GLU A 135 -19.81 -5.84 -10.57
C GLU A 135 -19.88 -7.32 -10.20
N GLY A 136 -20.81 -7.69 -9.32
CA GLY A 136 -21.13 -9.06 -8.97
C GLY A 136 -20.16 -9.67 -7.94
N TRP A 137 -19.39 -8.86 -7.21
CA TRP A 137 -18.49 -9.28 -6.13
C TRP A 137 -17.52 -10.39 -6.58
N PHE A 138 -17.64 -11.56 -5.96
CA PHE A 138 -16.89 -12.77 -6.23
C PHE A 138 -17.70 -13.79 -7.07
N ALA A 139 -18.77 -13.35 -7.75
CA ALA A 139 -19.58 -14.22 -8.60
C ALA A 139 -18.77 -14.79 -9.78
N LYS A 140 -19.27 -15.86 -10.39
CA LYS A 140 -18.49 -16.66 -11.35
C LYS A 140 -18.25 -15.94 -12.69
N ASN A 141 -19.10 -14.97 -13.02
CA ASN A 141 -19.15 -14.22 -14.27
C ASN A 141 -18.66 -12.77 -14.13
N THR A 142 -17.89 -12.44 -13.08
CA THR A 142 -17.35 -11.09 -12.90
C THR A 142 -16.13 -10.84 -13.76
N ARG A 143 -15.79 -9.56 -13.95
CA ARG A 143 -14.66 -9.13 -14.78
C ARG A 143 -13.31 -9.47 -14.16
N HIS A 144 -13.16 -9.21 -12.85
CA HIS A 144 -11.87 -9.27 -12.14
C HIS A 144 -11.77 -10.45 -11.16
N GLY A 145 -12.75 -11.35 -11.15
CA GLY A 145 -12.72 -12.49 -10.24
C GLY A 145 -12.85 -12.11 -8.75
N GLY A 146 -13.20 -10.86 -8.45
CA GLY A 146 -13.21 -10.28 -7.10
C GLY A 146 -11.87 -9.69 -6.65
N MET A 147 -10.82 -9.75 -7.48
CA MET A 147 -9.54 -9.10 -7.20
C MET A 147 -9.67 -7.59 -7.07
N ASP A 148 -10.57 -7.01 -7.84
CA ASP A 148 -10.86 -5.59 -7.79
C ASP A 148 -11.33 -5.11 -6.41
N LYS A 149 -12.33 -5.81 -5.84
CA LYS A 149 -12.79 -5.58 -4.46
C LYS A 149 -11.67 -5.72 -3.43
N ILE A 150 -10.83 -6.75 -3.57
CA ILE A 150 -9.70 -6.93 -2.64
C ILE A 150 -8.66 -5.83 -2.82
N GLY A 151 -8.44 -5.34 -4.04
CA GLY A 151 -7.57 -4.21 -4.36
C GLY A 151 -8.06 -2.90 -3.77
N HIS A 152 -9.35 -2.60 -3.87
CA HIS A 152 -10.00 -1.48 -3.21
C HIS A 152 -9.81 -1.52 -1.69
N ALA A 153 -10.09 -2.67 -1.07
CA ALA A 153 -9.91 -2.85 0.36
C ALA A 153 -8.44 -2.73 0.79
N PHE A 154 -7.52 -3.39 0.08
CA PHE A 154 -6.09 -3.34 0.38
C PHE A 154 -5.52 -1.93 0.22
N SER A 155 -5.85 -1.23 -0.86
CA SER A 155 -5.37 0.14 -1.10
C SER A 155 -5.90 1.10 -0.03
N THR A 156 -7.18 0.99 0.33
CA THR A 156 -7.75 1.79 1.43
C THR A 156 -7.06 1.50 2.76
N PHE A 157 -6.78 0.22 3.06
CA PHE A 157 -6.01 -0.17 4.24
C PHE A 157 -4.62 0.48 4.27
N VAL A 158 -3.85 0.38 3.17
CA VAL A 158 -2.49 0.93 3.09
C VAL A 158 -2.49 2.44 3.29
N ILE A 159 -3.39 3.17 2.59
CA ILE A 159 -3.53 4.62 2.76
C ILE A 159 -3.88 4.94 4.22
N ALA A 160 -4.85 4.24 4.81
CA ALA A 160 -5.27 4.47 6.19
C ALA A 160 -4.14 4.26 7.20
N ASP A 161 -3.37 3.18 7.05
CA ASP A 161 -2.28 2.83 7.96
C ASP A 161 -1.11 3.83 7.84
N LEU A 162 -0.77 4.27 6.62
CA LEU A 162 0.26 5.28 6.39
C LEU A 162 -0.14 6.66 6.94
N LEU A 163 -1.38 7.10 6.72
CA LEU A 163 -1.90 8.35 7.29
C LEU A 163 -1.93 8.27 8.82
N THR A 164 -2.34 7.15 9.39
CA THR A 164 -2.37 6.93 10.85
C THR A 164 -0.96 7.07 11.45
N ASP A 165 0.04 6.43 10.86
CA ASP A 165 1.42 6.52 11.33
C ASP A 165 1.97 7.93 11.19
N ARG A 166 1.62 8.64 10.11
CA ARG A 166 2.04 10.01 9.92
C ARG A 166 1.43 10.95 10.96
N ILE A 167 0.12 10.89 11.20
CA ILE A 167 -0.54 11.68 12.26
C ILE A 167 0.12 11.41 13.61
N ARG A 168 0.39 10.15 13.95
CA ARG A 168 1.09 9.78 15.20
C ARG A 168 2.48 10.40 15.32
N ALA A 169 3.16 10.59 14.20
CA ALA A 169 4.53 11.12 14.16
C ALA A 169 4.60 12.65 14.13
N SER A 170 3.57 13.35 13.63
CA SER A 170 3.64 14.80 13.36
C SER A 170 2.55 15.67 13.98
N ALA A 171 1.42 15.10 14.44
CA ALA A 171 0.35 15.88 15.08
C ALA A 171 0.71 16.28 16.51
N ALA A 172 0.20 17.42 16.96
CA ALA A 172 0.37 17.87 18.34
C ALA A 172 -0.40 16.97 19.32
N ASN A 173 -1.59 16.49 18.92
CA ASN A 173 -2.34 15.47 19.64
C ASN A 173 -2.67 14.32 18.68
N SER A 174 -2.09 13.14 18.90
CA SER A 174 -2.30 11.96 18.04
C SER A 174 -3.43 11.03 18.49
N THR A 175 -4.18 11.42 19.53
CA THR A 175 -5.33 10.65 20.00
C THR A 175 -6.31 10.44 18.84
N GLY A 176 -6.78 9.21 18.63
CA GLY A 176 -7.71 8.93 17.51
C GLY A 176 -7.11 9.07 16.10
N ALA A 177 -5.77 9.09 15.97
CA ALA A 177 -5.09 9.07 14.68
C ALA A 177 -5.61 7.94 13.76
N GLN A 178 -5.85 6.75 14.32
CA GLN A 178 -6.35 5.60 13.57
C GLN A 178 -7.78 5.78 13.03
N ILE A 179 -8.63 6.49 13.77
CA ILE A 179 -9.99 6.84 13.29
C ILE A 179 -9.86 7.81 12.13
N THR A 180 -9.00 8.82 12.29
CA THR A 180 -8.82 9.87 11.28
C THR A 180 -8.19 9.33 10.00
N GLY A 181 -7.10 8.57 10.10
CA GLY A 181 -6.46 7.94 8.96
C GLY A 181 -7.41 7.01 8.21
N SER A 182 -8.23 6.22 8.93
CA SER A 182 -9.23 5.33 8.32
C SER A 182 -10.35 6.09 7.61
N LEU A 183 -10.89 7.15 8.22
CA LEU A 183 -11.94 7.98 7.61
C LEU A 183 -11.41 8.77 6.39
N LEU A 184 -10.18 9.30 6.46
CA LEU A 184 -9.55 9.99 5.34
C LEU A 184 -9.33 9.03 4.17
N ALA A 185 -8.78 7.84 4.42
CA ALA A 185 -8.57 6.85 3.37
C ALA A 185 -9.90 6.40 2.73
N PHE A 186 -10.92 6.12 3.56
CA PHE A 186 -12.25 5.78 3.07
C PHE A 186 -12.84 6.91 2.21
N GLY A 187 -12.70 8.16 2.66
CA GLY A 187 -13.17 9.34 1.92
C GLY A 187 -12.44 9.54 0.59
N ILE A 188 -11.11 9.38 0.56
CA ILE A 188 -10.29 9.46 -0.65
C ILE A 188 -10.72 8.40 -1.66
N MET A 189 -10.82 7.15 -1.23
CA MET A 189 -11.18 6.03 -2.11
C MET A 189 -12.65 6.08 -2.52
N GLY A 190 -13.54 6.59 -1.66
CA GLY A 190 -14.94 6.86 -2.02
C GLY A 190 -15.10 8.01 -3.01
N LEU A 191 -14.24 9.03 -2.96
CA LEU A 191 -14.19 10.07 -3.97
C LEU A 191 -13.67 9.52 -5.30
N ALA A 192 -12.62 8.70 -5.29
CA ALA A 192 -12.12 8.04 -6.49
C ALA A 192 -13.23 7.22 -7.17
N GLU A 193 -13.98 6.43 -6.41
CA GLU A 193 -15.12 5.65 -6.90
C GLU A 193 -16.25 6.55 -7.45
N THR A 194 -16.51 7.68 -6.79
CA THR A 194 -17.45 8.70 -7.29
C THR A 194 -17.00 9.25 -8.64
N LEU A 195 -15.70 9.45 -8.83
CA LEU A 195 -15.15 9.90 -10.11
C LEU A 195 -15.14 8.79 -11.17
N ASP A 196 -14.99 7.52 -10.78
CA ASP A 196 -15.17 6.36 -11.66
C ASP A 196 -16.60 6.31 -12.22
N GLY A 197 -17.59 6.84 -11.49
CA GLY A 197 -18.94 7.12 -12.00
C GLY A 197 -18.97 7.87 -13.33
N PHE A 198 -18.00 8.77 -13.58
CA PHE A 198 -17.88 9.53 -14.82
C PHE A 198 -16.95 8.85 -15.86
N ALA A 199 -16.35 7.71 -15.54
CA ALA A 199 -15.56 6.91 -16.48
C ALA A 199 -16.43 5.91 -17.24
N GLY A 200 -16.29 5.88 -18.56
CA GLY A 200 -17.07 4.97 -19.40
C GLY A 200 -16.82 3.48 -19.10
N LYS A 201 -15.60 3.14 -18.69
CA LYS A 201 -15.14 1.75 -18.43
C LYS A 201 -15.40 1.27 -16.99
N HIS A 202 -15.19 2.13 -15.98
CA HIS A 202 -15.20 1.75 -14.56
C HIS A 202 -16.61 1.90 -13.96
N ARG A 203 -17.23 3.10 -14.02
CA ARG A 203 -18.54 3.42 -13.42
C ARG A 203 -18.54 3.28 -11.88
N PHE A 204 -19.54 3.88 -11.23
CA PHE A 204 -19.66 3.84 -9.77
C PHE A 204 -20.23 2.50 -9.29
N SER A 205 -19.55 1.88 -8.34
CA SER A 205 -19.85 0.58 -7.77
C SER A 205 -20.01 0.69 -6.26
N ARG A 206 -21.19 0.31 -5.78
CA ARG A 206 -21.46 0.22 -4.32
C ARG A 206 -20.64 -0.88 -3.65
N GLU A 207 -20.25 -1.88 -4.43
CA GLU A 207 -19.44 -3.00 -3.96
C GLU A 207 -18.01 -2.54 -3.66
N ASP A 208 -17.48 -1.57 -4.42
CA ASP A 208 -16.17 -0.95 -4.17
C ASP A 208 -16.19 0.00 -2.99
N ILE A 209 -17.27 0.77 -2.80
CA ILE A 209 -17.48 1.53 -1.56
C ILE A 209 -17.45 0.59 -0.35
N ALA A 210 -18.13 -0.56 -0.41
CA ALA A 210 -18.13 -1.53 0.67
C ALA A 210 -16.74 -2.15 0.88
N ALA A 211 -16.01 -2.47 -0.19
CA ALA A 211 -14.63 -2.93 -0.10
C ALA A 211 -13.69 -1.91 0.54
N ASN A 212 -13.80 -0.63 0.14
CA ASN A 212 -13.05 0.47 0.76
C ASN A 212 -13.34 0.54 2.27
N ALA A 213 -14.61 0.39 2.67
CA ALA A 213 -14.98 0.36 4.09
C ALA A 213 -14.32 -0.81 4.85
N VAL A 214 -14.22 -2.00 4.23
CA VAL A 214 -13.51 -3.16 4.81
C VAL A 214 -12.03 -2.83 5.03
N GLY A 215 -11.37 -2.21 4.06
CA GLY A 215 -9.98 -1.78 4.17
C GLY A 215 -9.74 -0.77 5.31
N ALA A 216 -10.59 0.26 5.38
CA ALA A 216 -10.55 1.25 6.44
C ALA A 216 -10.80 0.63 7.82
N ALA A 217 -11.81 -0.25 7.93
CA ALA A 217 -12.11 -0.96 9.16
C ALA A 217 -10.95 -1.87 9.62
N PHE A 218 -10.32 -2.58 8.68
CA PHE A 218 -9.15 -3.40 8.98
C PHE A 218 -7.99 -2.56 9.55
N SER A 219 -7.67 -1.42 8.92
CA SER A 219 -6.66 -0.49 9.44
C SER A 219 -7.01 0.02 10.84
N MET A 220 -8.27 0.45 11.04
CA MET A 220 -8.74 0.95 12.32
C MET A 220 -8.60 -0.12 13.43
N ILE A 221 -9.02 -1.36 13.17
CA ILE A 221 -8.91 -2.47 14.12
C ILE A 221 -7.44 -2.77 14.42
N ARG A 222 -6.62 -2.90 13.37
CA ARG A 222 -5.18 -3.20 13.49
C ARG A 222 -4.44 -2.15 14.32
N ASN A 223 -4.89 -0.90 14.29
CA ASN A 223 -4.29 0.22 15.01
C ASN A 223 -4.98 0.58 16.34
N THR A 224 -6.11 -0.04 16.67
CA THR A 224 -6.84 0.17 17.94
C THR A 224 -6.62 -0.99 18.90
N VAL A 225 -6.62 -2.23 18.40
CA VAL A 225 -6.46 -3.42 19.25
C VAL A 225 -5.00 -3.56 19.67
N PRO A 226 -4.68 -3.53 20.98
CA PRO A 226 -3.31 -3.63 21.46
C PRO A 226 -2.62 -4.90 20.97
N GLY A 227 -1.44 -4.75 20.38
CA GLY A 227 -0.64 -5.88 19.93
C GLY A 227 -1.06 -6.47 18.58
N MET A 228 -2.10 -5.95 17.91
CA MET A 228 -2.61 -6.52 16.65
C MET A 228 -1.67 -6.25 15.47
N ARG A 229 -1.11 -5.04 15.41
CA ARG A 229 -0.13 -4.60 14.40
C ARG A 229 1.13 -5.49 14.38
N GLU A 230 1.58 -5.94 15.55
CA GLU A 230 2.73 -6.83 15.70
C GLU A 230 2.40 -8.27 15.30
N LYS A 231 1.12 -8.66 15.28
CA LYS A 231 0.68 -10.03 15.00
C LYS A 231 0.22 -10.23 13.56
N LEU A 232 -0.45 -9.26 12.95
CA LEU A 232 -1.15 -9.48 11.68
C LEU A 232 -0.77 -8.41 10.67
N ASP A 233 -0.28 -8.86 9.51
CA ASP A 233 -0.07 -8.02 8.34
C ASP A 233 -1.00 -8.45 7.21
N TRP A 234 -1.43 -7.49 6.40
CA TRP A 234 -2.06 -7.73 5.10
C TRP A 234 -1.09 -7.23 4.04
N ARG A 235 -0.64 -8.12 3.16
CA ARG A 235 0.42 -7.89 2.20
C ARG A 235 -0.03 -8.19 0.77
N LEU A 236 0.55 -7.46 -0.17
CA LEU A 236 0.52 -7.75 -1.59
C LEU A 236 1.78 -8.54 -1.96
N LEU A 237 1.60 -9.75 -2.48
CA LEU A 237 2.63 -10.46 -3.23
C LEU A 237 2.44 -10.12 -4.71
N TYR A 238 3.44 -9.49 -5.30
CA TYR A 238 3.47 -9.22 -6.72
C TYR A 238 4.40 -10.21 -7.42
N THR A 239 3.89 -10.93 -8.43
CA THR A 239 4.70 -11.88 -9.20
C THR A 239 5.39 -11.13 -10.36
N PRO A 240 6.73 -11.12 -10.45
CA PRO A 240 7.42 -10.49 -11.57
C PRO A 240 7.14 -11.20 -12.90
N ALA A 241 7.06 -10.45 -14.01
CA ALA A 241 6.70 -10.97 -15.35
C ALA A 241 7.65 -12.06 -15.85
N SER A 242 8.91 -12.06 -15.39
CA SER A 242 9.92 -13.07 -15.71
C SER A 242 9.60 -14.47 -15.16
N TYR A 243 8.59 -14.59 -14.27
CA TYR A 243 8.19 -15.85 -13.64
C TYR A 243 6.84 -16.37 -14.16
N GLU A 244 6.32 -15.78 -15.24
CA GLU A 244 5.01 -16.12 -15.80
C GLU A 244 5.06 -17.11 -16.97
N LYS A 245 3.92 -17.76 -17.19
CA LYS A 245 3.66 -18.56 -18.38
C LYS A 245 3.41 -17.64 -19.59
N TYR A 246 3.61 -18.18 -20.79
CA TYR A 246 3.53 -17.49 -22.08
C TYR A 246 2.31 -16.53 -22.18
N GLY A 247 2.54 -15.26 -22.52
CA GLY A 247 1.50 -14.32 -22.97
C GLY A 247 0.98 -13.28 -21.95
N ILE A 248 1.36 -13.36 -20.65
CA ILE A 248 1.04 -12.32 -19.64
C ILE A 248 2.23 -11.34 -19.47
N THR A 249 3.27 -11.48 -20.29
CA THR A 249 4.42 -10.58 -20.32
C THR A 249 4.12 -9.30 -21.07
N THR A 250 3.34 -8.40 -20.48
CA THR A 250 3.46 -6.94 -20.67
C THR A 250 2.47 -6.25 -19.73
N SER A 251 2.97 -5.35 -18.89
CA SER A 251 2.14 -4.34 -18.25
C SER A 251 1.32 -3.62 -19.31
N ASP A 252 0.02 -3.53 -19.15
CA ASP A 252 -0.94 -2.97 -20.12
C ASP A 252 -0.78 -1.45 -20.35
N GLY A 253 0.39 -0.88 -20.07
CA GLY A 253 0.64 0.57 -20.11
C GLY A 253 -0.01 1.35 -18.97
N GLY A 254 -0.86 0.70 -18.16
CA GLY A 254 -1.48 1.30 -16.98
C GLY A 254 -0.50 1.54 -15.85
N PHE A 255 -0.80 2.52 -15.00
CA PHE A 255 0.06 2.92 -13.88
C PHE A 255 0.09 1.89 -12.76
N LEU A 256 -1.02 1.16 -12.57
CA LEU A 256 -1.13 0.14 -11.54
C LEU A 256 -0.78 -1.25 -12.10
N PRO A 257 -0.12 -2.10 -11.29
CA PRO A 257 0.14 -3.46 -11.71
C PRO A 257 -1.16 -4.23 -11.98
N PRO A 258 -1.21 -5.09 -13.01
CA PRO A 258 -2.44 -5.77 -13.41
C PRO A 258 -2.80 -6.89 -12.41
N TYR A 259 -4.09 -7.19 -12.24
CA TYR A 259 -4.60 -8.05 -11.14
C TYR A 259 -4.11 -9.50 -11.22
N GLU A 260 -3.82 -10.01 -12.41
CA GLU A 260 -3.31 -11.37 -12.67
C GLU A 260 -1.99 -11.64 -11.95
N ARG A 261 -1.25 -10.57 -11.64
CA ARG A 261 0.06 -10.61 -10.99
C ARG A 261 0.01 -10.36 -9.50
N GLN A 262 -1.18 -10.06 -8.99
CA GLN A 262 -1.40 -9.73 -7.60
C GLN A 262 -1.91 -10.95 -6.84
N ARG A 263 -1.36 -11.16 -5.65
CA ARG A 263 -1.91 -12.06 -4.64
C ARG A 263 -1.93 -11.35 -3.31
N TYR A 264 -3.07 -11.38 -2.64
CA TYR A 264 -3.20 -10.78 -1.32
C TYR A 264 -2.99 -11.84 -0.26
N VAL A 265 -2.19 -11.53 0.76
CA VAL A 265 -1.75 -12.45 1.80
C VAL A 265 -1.96 -11.81 3.16
N MET A 266 -2.68 -12.49 4.04
CA MET A 266 -2.71 -12.20 5.47
C MET A 266 -1.63 -13.04 6.15
N ALA A 267 -0.71 -12.40 6.85
CA ALA A 267 0.42 -13.03 7.53
C ALA A 267 0.31 -12.88 9.05
N LEU A 268 0.10 -14.00 9.74
CA LEU A 268 0.13 -14.08 11.19
C LEU A 268 1.57 -14.35 11.67
N LYS A 269 2.17 -13.36 12.31
CA LYS A 269 3.57 -13.32 12.72
C LYS A 269 3.78 -13.95 14.09
N GLY A 270 4.64 -14.96 14.17
CA GLY A 270 5.01 -15.57 15.45
C GLY A 270 5.63 -14.54 16.42
N SER A 271 6.45 -13.61 15.93
CA SER A 271 7.07 -12.58 16.77
C SER A 271 6.09 -11.62 17.44
N GLY A 272 4.83 -11.56 16.99
CA GLY A 272 3.76 -10.78 17.61
C GLY A 272 3.24 -11.34 18.94
N PHE A 273 3.60 -12.58 19.27
CA PHE A 273 3.13 -13.29 20.47
C PHE A 273 4.24 -13.41 21.50
N ALA A 274 4.01 -12.91 22.72
CA ALA A 274 5.01 -12.91 23.79
C ALA A 274 5.64 -14.30 24.07
N PRO A 275 4.88 -15.42 24.11
CA PRO A 275 5.46 -16.75 24.32
C PRO A 275 6.38 -17.23 23.19
N LEU A 276 6.23 -16.69 21.97
CA LEU A 276 6.97 -17.15 20.79
C LEU A 276 8.22 -16.31 20.53
N LYS A 277 8.32 -15.09 21.11
CA LYS A 277 9.45 -14.16 20.90
C LYS A 277 10.83 -14.71 21.31
N SER A 278 10.87 -15.63 22.27
CA SER A 278 12.08 -16.30 22.75
C SER A 278 12.37 -17.63 22.02
N THR A 279 11.49 -18.04 21.09
CA THR A 279 11.61 -19.30 20.36
C THR A 279 11.95 -19.05 18.89
N PRO A 280 12.44 -20.07 18.14
CA PRO A 280 12.62 -19.95 16.69
C PRO A 280 11.33 -19.59 15.93
N LEU A 281 10.15 -19.81 16.50
CA LEU A 281 8.86 -19.49 15.86
C LEU A 281 8.65 -17.97 15.66
N ARG A 282 9.46 -17.11 16.29
CA ARG A 282 9.44 -15.66 15.99
C ARG A 282 9.74 -15.34 14.53
N TYR A 283 10.51 -16.19 13.86
CA TYR A 283 10.87 -16.07 12.45
C TYR A 283 9.81 -16.65 11.50
N ALA A 284 8.83 -17.38 12.03
CA ALA A 284 7.81 -18.04 11.23
C ALA A 284 6.53 -17.20 11.14
N GLU A 285 5.86 -17.33 10.00
CA GLU A 285 4.57 -16.72 9.73
C GLU A 285 3.58 -17.78 9.21
N LEU A 286 2.33 -17.70 9.65
CA LEU A 286 1.24 -18.46 9.06
C LEU A 286 0.49 -17.58 8.07
N HIS A 287 0.37 -18.01 6.83
CA HIS A 287 -0.23 -17.24 5.74
C HIS A 287 -1.58 -17.81 5.34
N VAL A 288 -2.53 -16.93 5.08
CA VAL A 288 -3.69 -17.22 4.23
C VAL A 288 -3.72 -16.21 3.08
N GLY A 289 -4.05 -16.64 1.88
CA GLY A 289 -4.04 -15.75 0.72
C GLY A 289 -5.07 -16.07 -0.33
N PHE A 290 -5.26 -15.12 -1.24
CA PHE A 290 -6.22 -15.21 -2.34
C PHE A 290 -5.64 -14.62 -3.63
N ASP A 291 -5.88 -15.30 -4.76
CA ASP A 291 -5.76 -14.74 -6.10
C ASP A 291 -6.85 -15.28 -7.04
N ALA A 292 -6.99 -14.61 -8.18
CA ALA A 292 -7.85 -15.06 -9.29
C ALA A 292 -7.07 -15.01 -10.62
N ARG A 293 -7.40 -15.94 -11.52
CA ARG A 293 -6.78 -16.09 -12.84
C ARG A 293 -7.82 -16.49 -13.89
N GLY A 294 -7.55 -16.20 -15.15
CA GLY A 294 -8.46 -16.44 -16.27
C GLY A 294 -9.61 -15.44 -16.38
N PHE A 295 -9.65 -14.40 -15.54
CA PHE A 295 -10.76 -13.46 -15.48
C PHE A 295 -10.57 -12.28 -16.43
N GLU A 296 -9.31 -11.87 -16.65
CA GLU A 296 -8.97 -10.71 -17.46
C GLU A 296 -9.05 -11.02 -18.96
N ASN A 297 -9.31 -9.99 -19.76
CA ASN A 297 -9.54 -10.15 -21.20
C ASN A 297 -8.37 -10.84 -21.92
N LYS A 298 -7.13 -10.53 -21.53
CA LYS A 298 -5.91 -11.15 -22.09
C LYS A 298 -5.80 -12.62 -21.69
N GLU A 299 -6.05 -12.95 -20.42
CA GLU A 299 -6.05 -14.33 -19.95
C GLU A 299 -7.13 -15.16 -20.66
N ARG A 300 -8.33 -14.59 -20.87
CA ARG A 300 -9.42 -15.23 -21.64
C ARG A 300 -9.05 -15.45 -23.10
N ALA A 301 -8.41 -14.47 -23.74
CA ALA A 301 -7.93 -14.60 -25.12
C ALA A 301 -6.89 -15.73 -25.24
N LEU A 302 -6.06 -15.90 -24.21
CA LEU A 302 -5.08 -16.98 -24.10
C LEU A 302 -5.67 -18.29 -23.54
N ARG A 303 -6.99 -18.35 -23.30
CA ARG A 303 -7.72 -19.52 -22.80
C ARG A 303 -7.21 -20.06 -21.46
N TYR A 304 -6.72 -19.18 -20.60
CA TYR A 304 -6.42 -19.55 -19.21
C TYR A 304 -7.70 -20.04 -18.52
N PRO A 305 -7.60 -21.06 -17.64
CA PRO A 305 -8.74 -21.52 -16.88
C PRO A 305 -9.19 -20.44 -15.91
N ILE A 306 -10.51 -20.27 -15.78
CA ILE A 306 -11.10 -19.33 -14.83
C ILE A 306 -11.08 -19.98 -13.45
N GLU A 307 -10.16 -19.51 -12.62
CA GLU A 307 -9.84 -20.11 -11.33
C GLU A 307 -9.64 -19.03 -10.27
N ARG A 308 -10.09 -19.36 -9.07
CA ARG A 308 -9.70 -18.66 -7.86
C ARG A 308 -8.95 -19.63 -6.98
N THR A 309 -8.01 -19.11 -6.23
CA THR A 309 -7.20 -19.95 -5.36
C THR A 309 -7.14 -19.36 -3.97
N PHE A 310 -7.53 -20.17 -2.99
CA PHE A 310 -7.19 -19.91 -1.61
C PHE A 310 -5.89 -20.63 -1.27
N TYR A 311 -4.97 -19.92 -0.64
CA TYR A 311 -3.68 -20.42 -0.21
C TYR A 311 -3.64 -20.46 1.30
N VAL A 312 -3.04 -21.53 1.83
CA VAL A 312 -2.47 -21.55 3.17
C VAL A 312 -0.97 -21.75 3.02
N GLY A 313 -0.17 -21.11 3.87
CA GLY A 313 1.28 -21.17 3.72
C GLY A 313 2.03 -20.94 5.01
N VAL A 314 3.31 -21.25 4.96
CA VAL A 314 4.27 -20.90 6.01
C VAL A 314 5.33 -20.01 5.38
N GLY A 315 5.58 -18.87 6.03
CA GLY A 315 6.49 -17.83 5.58
C GLY A 315 7.57 -17.50 6.58
N LEU A 316 8.54 -16.72 6.12
CA LEU A 316 9.58 -16.10 6.94
C LEU A 316 9.21 -14.66 7.27
N ASN A 317 9.23 -14.34 8.56
CA ASN A 317 9.15 -12.97 9.03
C ASN A 317 10.47 -12.23 8.75
N LEU A 318 10.53 -11.57 7.60
CA LEU A 318 11.74 -10.85 7.16
C LEU A 318 12.14 -9.72 8.10
N ASN A 319 11.17 -9.08 8.77
CA ASN A 319 11.49 -8.07 9.78
C ASN A 319 12.31 -8.68 10.92
N GLU A 320 11.91 -9.86 11.39
CA GLU A 320 12.62 -10.56 12.47
C GLU A 320 13.94 -11.17 11.98
N VAL A 321 13.97 -11.76 10.77
CA VAL A 321 15.18 -12.34 10.18
C VAL A 321 16.26 -11.28 9.98
N LEU A 322 15.90 -10.15 9.36
CA LEU A 322 16.86 -9.14 8.92
C LEU A 322 17.18 -8.11 10.01
N PHE A 323 16.22 -7.77 10.88
CA PHE A 323 16.38 -6.68 11.85
C PHE A 323 16.11 -7.10 13.30
N GLY A 324 15.62 -8.32 13.53
CA GLY A 324 15.34 -8.85 14.87
C GLY A 324 16.61 -9.01 15.71
N ALA A 325 16.46 -8.85 17.02
CA ALA A 325 17.56 -9.01 17.97
C ALA A 325 17.95 -10.49 18.14
N GLY A 326 19.24 -10.79 18.16
CA GLY A 326 19.74 -12.15 18.41
C GLY A 326 21.15 -12.37 17.89
N ASN A 327 21.52 -13.65 17.81
CA ASN A 327 22.86 -14.08 17.42
C ASN A 327 23.01 -14.33 15.91
N LEU A 328 21.95 -14.16 15.12
CA LEU A 328 22.03 -14.30 13.67
C LEU A 328 22.82 -13.12 13.09
N PRO A 329 23.76 -13.35 12.16
CA PRO A 329 24.41 -12.27 11.43
C PRO A 329 23.37 -11.56 10.55
N ASN A 330 22.88 -10.41 11.01
CA ASN A 330 21.81 -9.64 10.36
C ASN A 330 22.03 -8.13 10.52
N PHE A 331 21.06 -7.33 10.06
CA PHE A 331 21.10 -5.87 10.05
C PHE A 331 20.50 -5.24 11.33
N SER A 332 20.43 -5.98 12.44
CA SER A 332 19.86 -5.48 13.70
C SER A 332 20.53 -4.20 14.20
N LYS A 333 21.84 -4.03 13.99
CA LYS A 333 22.58 -2.80 14.34
C LYS A 333 22.18 -1.60 13.48
N GLN A 334 21.67 -1.84 12.27
CA GLN A 334 21.24 -0.80 11.33
C GLN A 334 19.73 -0.56 11.34
N LYS A 335 18.97 -1.22 12.22
CA LYS A 335 17.49 -1.18 12.24
C LYS A 335 16.90 0.23 12.32
N ASP A 336 17.64 1.18 12.88
CA ASP A 336 17.19 2.56 13.08
C ASP A 336 17.61 3.52 11.95
N THR A 337 18.36 3.03 10.95
CA THR A 337 18.70 3.81 9.76
C THR A 337 17.46 4.02 8.87
N LEU A 338 17.44 5.12 8.11
CA LEU A 338 16.32 5.40 7.19
C LEU A 338 16.07 4.23 6.20
N PRO A 339 17.08 3.66 5.52
CA PRO A 339 16.84 2.53 4.62
C PRO A 339 16.24 1.31 5.34
N ALA A 340 16.69 0.99 6.55
CA ALA A 340 16.15 -0.12 7.33
C ALA A 340 14.71 0.13 7.77
N ARG A 341 14.34 1.36 8.16
CA ARG A 341 12.96 1.71 8.51
C ARG A 341 12.04 1.61 7.30
N VAL A 342 12.49 2.08 6.14
CA VAL A 342 11.76 1.95 4.88
C VAL A 342 11.57 0.47 4.51
N ALA A 343 12.61 -0.35 4.60
CA ALA A 343 12.52 -1.78 4.34
C ALA A 343 11.55 -2.48 5.31
N GLN A 344 11.67 -2.18 6.61
CA GLN A 344 10.79 -2.76 7.62
C GLN A 344 9.32 -2.44 7.36
N LYS A 345 9.06 -1.18 7.00
CA LYS A 345 7.73 -0.69 6.65
C LYS A 345 7.21 -1.35 5.37
N ALA A 346 8.06 -1.50 4.35
CA ALA A 346 7.70 -2.18 3.12
C ALA A 346 7.29 -3.65 3.38
N PHE A 347 7.99 -4.37 4.26
CA PHE A 347 7.64 -5.75 4.61
C PHE A 347 6.30 -5.91 5.36
N GLU A 348 5.74 -4.83 5.91
CA GLU A 348 4.38 -4.87 6.46
C GLU A 348 3.29 -4.95 5.38
N TYR A 349 3.58 -4.46 4.17
CA TYR A 349 2.60 -4.36 3.07
C TYR A 349 2.97 -5.19 1.84
N ILE A 350 4.23 -5.59 1.70
CA ILE A 350 4.73 -6.31 0.54
C ILE A 350 5.26 -7.66 1.00
N GLN A 351 4.69 -8.72 0.42
CA GLN A 351 5.22 -10.06 0.56
C GLN A 351 6.31 -10.25 -0.47
N VAL A 352 7.55 -10.49 -0.01
CA VAL A 352 8.67 -10.77 -0.90
C VAL A 352 8.49 -12.17 -1.53
N PRO A 353 8.69 -12.32 -2.85
CA PRO A 353 8.68 -13.63 -3.49
C PRO A 353 9.72 -14.58 -2.87
N TYR A 354 9.43 -15.89 -2.90
CA TYR A 354 10.32 -16.95 -2.41
C TYR A 354 10.63 -16.97 -0.91
N THR A 355 9.95 -16.16 -0.11
CA THR A 355 10.10 -16.17 1.36
C THR A 355 8.95 -16.89 2.07
N ALA A 356 8.07 -17.55 1.30
CA ALA A 356 7.00 -18.39 1.80
C ALA A 356 6.70 -19.54 0.84
N THR A 357 6.24 -20.65 1.38
CA THR A 357 5.69 -21.78 0.63
C THR A 357 4.18 -21.85 0.82
N TYR A 358 3.45 -22.22 -0.24
CA TYR A 358 1.98 -22.21 -0.25
C TYR A 358 1.43 -23.55 -0.72
N GLY A 359 0.52 -24.11 0.06
CA GLY A 359 -0.44 -25.12 -0.39
C GLY A 359 -1.73 -24.41 -0.79
N GLY A 360 -2.21 -24.63 -2.02
CA GLY A 360 -3.40 -23.94 -2.54
C GLY A 360 -4.49 -24.92 -2.93
N LYS A 361 -5.75 -24.59 -2.60
CA LYS A 361 -6.92 -25.24 -3.19
C LYS A 361 -7.47 -24.33 -4.28
N ARG A 362 -7.29 -24.77 -5.53
CA ARG A 362 -7.92 -24.12 -6.68
C ARG A 362 -9.36 -24.57 -6.77
N PHE A 363 -10.23 -23.63 -7.05
CA PHE A 363 -11.60 -23.93 -7.41
C PHE A 363 -11.91 -23.20 -8.70
N SER A 364 -12.21 -23.99 -9.74
CA SER A 364 -12.69 -23.43 -10.98
C SER A 364 -14.14 -23.02 -10.81
N THR A 365 -14.45 -21.83 -11.30
CA THR A 365 -15.79 -21.25 -11.21
C THR A 365 -16.63 -21.56 -12.44
N ILE A 366 -16.05 -22.16 -13.48
CA ILE A 366 -16.72 -22.63 -14.69
C ILE A 366 -16.40 -24.11 -14.87
N ARG A 367 -17.39 -24.99 -14.72
CA ARG A 367 -17.27 -26.35 -15.30
C ARG A 367 -17.28 -26.16 -16.81
N ARG A 368 -16.24 -26.65 -17.50
CA ARG A 368 -16.26 -26.73 -18.96
C ARG A 368 -17.44 -27.57 -19.43
#